data_AF-D9PI52-F1
#
_entry.id   AF-D9PI52-F1
#
_cell.length_a   1.000
_cell.length_b   1.000
_cell.length_c   1.000
_cell.angle_alpha   90.00
_cell.angle_beta   90.00
_cell.angle_gamma   90.00
#
_symmetry.space_group_name_H-M   'P 1'
#
loop_
_entity.id
_entity.type
_entity.pdbx_description
1 polymer ?
#
loop_
_entity_poly.entity_id
_entity_poly.type
_entity_poly.pdbx_seq_one_letter_code
_entity_poly.pdbx_strand_id
1 'polypeptide(L)' 'DHATPAGAVDRSLFRKNTLDEMTVRRTEKPVEGLKPPKPADDPRPLVRGKVGAGSYEDPGDEKRQKRRSGKSGRPGR' A
#
# COMPACT_ATOMS: atom_id res chain seq x y z
N ASP A 1 -49.18 -27.44 10.62
CA ASP A 1 -47.96 -27.64 9.81
C ASP A 1 -47.30 -26.30 9.54
N HIS A 2 -46.13 -26.06 10.13
CA HIS A 2 -45.39 -24.81 9.92
C HIS A 2 -44.33 -25.01 8.84
N ALA A 3 -44.30 -24.10 7.85
CA ALA A 3 -43.29 -24.10 6.80
C ALA A 3 -41.93 -23.68 7.40
N THR A 4 -40.98 -24.61 7.41
CA THR A 4 -39.60 -24.35 7.77
C THR A 4 -38.99 -23.41 6.73
N PRO A 5 -38.56 -22.17 7.08
CA PRO A 5 -37.98 -21.25 6.12
C PRO A 5 -36.68 -21.84 5.57
N ALA A 6 -36.37 -21.57 4.31
CA ALA A 6 -35.20 -22.12 3.59
C ALA A 6 -33.82 -21.83 4.24
N GLY A 7 -33.78 -21.04 5.32
CA GLY A 7 -32.60 -20.78 6.15
C GLY A 7 -32.50 -21.60 7.44
N ALA A 8 -33.45 -22.49 7.73
CA ALA A 8 -33.42 -23.36 8.93
C ALA A 8 -32.67 -24.69 8.70
N VAL A 9 -32.09 -24.87 7.52
CA VAL A 9 -31.06 -25.88 7.29
C VAL A 9 -29.73 -25.24 7.67
N ASP A 10 -29.04 -25.78 8.68
CA ASP A 10 -27.78 -25.25 9.23
C ASP A 10 -26.62 -25.11 8.23
N ARG A 11 -26.85 -25.48 6.97
CA ARG A 11 -25.86 -25.44 5.89
C ARG A 11 -26.30 -24.42 4.83
N SER A 12 -25.52 -23.35 4.73
CA SER A 12 -25.66 -22.31 3.70
C SER A 12 -25.66 -22.91 2.29
N LEU A 13 -26.55 -22.40 1.42
CA LEU A 13 -26.54 -22.73 -0.02
C LEU A 13 -25.35 -22.12 -0.78
N PHE A 14 -24.62 -21.20 -0.15
CA PHE A 14 -23.46 -20.56 -0.73
C PHE A 14 -22.19 -21.31 -0.33
N ARG A 15 -21.29 -21.52 -1.29
CA ARG A 15 -19.93 -21.98 -0.99
C ARG A 15 -19.25 -20.91 -0.14
N LYS A 16 -18.83 -21.28 1.08
CA LYS A 16 -18.02 -20.43 1.96
C LYS A 16 -16.65 -21.07 2.06
N ASN A 17 -15.61 -20.26 1.94
CA ASN A 17 -14.26 -20.75 2.13
C ASN A 17 -14.07 -21.12 3.59
N THR A 18 -13.41 -22.25 3.83
CA THR A 18 -12.98 -22.63 5.18
C THR A 18 -11.77 -21.81 5.63
N LEU A 19 -11.52 -21.77 6.94
CA LEU A 19 -10.32 -21.12 7.48
C LEU A 19 -9.05 -21.76 6.91
N ASP A 20 -9.06 -23.07 6.72
CA ASP A 20 -7.95 -23.83 6.14
C ASP A 20 -7.68 -23.36 4.70
N GLU A 21 -8.72 -23.18 3.89
CA GLU A 21 -8.60 -22.64 2.53
C GLU A 21 -8.02 -21.22 2.49
N MET A 22 -8.37 -20.38 3.48
CA MET A 22 -7.86 -19.01 3.59
C MET A 22 -6.46 -18.93 4.19
N THR A 23 -5.98 -19.99 4.84
CA THR A 23 -4.70 -20.01 5.57
C THR A 23 -3.62 -20.87 4.90
N VAL A 24 -3.95 -21.62 3.84
CA VAL A 24 -2.95 -22.26 2.97
C VAL A 24 -1.89 -21.23 2.55
N ARG A 25 -0.60 -21.61 2.61
CA ARG A 25 0.58 -20.75 2.36
C ARG A 25 0.77 -19.59 3.35
N ARG A 26 -0.22 -19.25 4.18
CA ARG A 26 -0.11 -18.19 5.20
C ARG A 26 0.61 -18.68 6.46
N THR A 27 0.46 -19.97 6.79
CA THR A 27 1.13 -20.63 7.93
C THR A 27 2.26 -21.56 7.50
N GLU A 28 2.46 -21.76 6.20
CA GLU A 28 3.65 -22.44 5.70
C GLU A 28 4.86 -21.56 6.01
N LYS A 29 5.77 -22.07 6.85
CA LYS A 29 7.05 -21.40 7.05
C LYS A 29 7.71 -21.31 5.68
N PRO A 30 8.01 -20.10 5.17
CA PRO A 30 8.69 -19.99 3.90
C PRO A 30 9.97 -20.81 3.99
N VAL A 31 10.24 -21.62 2.95
CA VAL A 31 11.46 -22.43 2.89
C VAL A 31 12.65 -21.49 3.07
N GLU A 32 13.28 -21.58 4.24
CA GLU A 32 14.45 -20.77 4.60
C GLU A 32 15.59 -21.17 3.65
N GLY A 33 15.87 -20.33 2.64
CA GLY A 33 17.02 -20.54 1.76
C GLY A 33 16.79 -20.19 0.28
N LEU A 34 15.55 -20.23 -0.21
CA LEU A 34 15.22 -19.83 -1.59
C LEU A 34 14.96 -18.32 -1.66
N LYS A 35 15.97 -17.52 -1.29
CA LYS A 35 15.95 -16.09 -1.60
C LYS A 35 16.46 -15.92 -3.03
N PRO A 36 15.73 -15.23 -3.92
CA PRO A 36 16.27 -14.84 -5.21
C PRO A 36 17.62 -14.12 -4.98
N PRO A 37 18.67 -14.44 -5.76
CA PRO A 37 19.94 -13.75 -5.62
C PRO A 37 19.70 -12.25 -5.79
N LYS A 38 20.16 -11.45 -4.84
CA LYS A 38 20.16 -9.99 -4.99
C LYS A 38 20.96 -9.68 -6.25
N PRO A 39 20.43 -8.86 -7.19
CA PRO A 39 21.18 -8.48 -8.38
C PRO A 39 22.50 -7.83 -7.96
N ALA A 40 23.58 -8.25 -8.61
CA ALA A 40 24.94 -7.85 -8.28
C ALA A 40 25.13 -6.33 -8.46
N ASP A 41 25.59 -5.70 -7.38
CA ASP A 41 26.55 -4.61 -7.33
C ASP A 41 26.33 -3.39 -8.25
N ASP A 42 25.47 -2.46 -7.82
CA ASP A 42 25.88 -1.06 -7.83
C ASP A 42 26.30 -0.74 -6.37
N PRO A 43 27.58 -0.47 -6.07
CA PRO A 43 28.05 -0.20 -4.70
C PRO A 43 27.46 1.09 -4.12
N ARG A 44 26.70 1.84 -4.93
CA ARG A 44 25.99 3.01 -4.47
C ARG A 44 24.77 2.58 -3.64
N PRO A 45 24.69 2.98 -2.37
CA PRO A 45 23.47 2.79 -1.60
C PRO A 45 22.31 3.42 -2.38
N LEU A 46 21.20 2.68 -2.55
CA LEU A 46 19.99 3.25 -3.14
C LEU A 46 19.60 4.49 -2.33
N VAL A 47 19.84 5.66 -2.89
CA VAL A 47 19.49 6.94 -2.26
C VAL A 47 17.96 7.05 -2.31
N ARG A 48 17.30 6.64 -1.22
CA ARG A 48 15.87 6.85 -1.06
C ARG A 48 15.63 8.35 -0.90
N GLY A 49 14.85 8.94 -1.80
CA GLY A 49 14.38 10.31 -1.65
C GLY A 49 13.61 10.50 -0.34
N LYS A 50 13.71 11.68 0.28
CA LYS A 50 12.93 12.00 1.48
C LYS A 50 11.45 12.04 1.11
N VAL A 51 10.64 11.21 1.76
CA VAL A 51 9.19 11.18 1.57
C VAL A 51 8.65 12.58 1.91
N GLY A 52 7.89 13.17 0.99
CA GLY A 52 7.35 14.53 1.15
C GLY A 52 8.27 15.66 0.69
N ALA A 53 9.44 15.39 0.08
CA ALA A 53 10.21 16.44 -0.59
C ALA A 53 9.39 17.04 -1.75
N GLY A 54 9.20 18.36 -1.78
CA GLY A 54 8.31 19.03 -2.72
C GLY A 54 6.86 19.19 -2.24
N SER A 55 6.54 18.73 -1.03
CA SER A 55 5.21 18.90 -0.42
C SER A 55 5.08 20.31 0.18
N TYR A 56 3.89 20.90 0.07
CA TYR A 56 3.57 22.20 0.67
C TYR A 56 3.79 22.25 2.19
N GLU A 57 3.72 21.08 2.83
CA GLU A 57 3.88 20.90 4.28
C GLU A 57 5.34 20.71 4.72
N ASP A 58 6.30 20.62 3.80
CA ASP A 58 7.72 20.53 4.19
C ASP A 58 8.23 21.93 4.61
N PRO A 59 8.87 22.07 5.78
CA PRO A 59 9.39 23.37 6.25
C PRO A 59 10.44 23.98 5.30
N GLY A 60 11.09 23.17 4.45
CA GLY A 60 11.98 23.65 3.40
C GLY A 60 11.22 24.28 2.24
N ASP A 61 10.08 23.71 1.85
CA ASP A 61 9.25 24.20 0.75
C ASP A 61 8.47 25.45 1.13
N GLU A 62 7.95 25.57 2.35
CA GLU A 62 7.36 26.83 2.85
C GLU A 62 8.36 27.99 2.78
N LYS A 63 9.61 27.74 3.22
CA LYS A 63 10.68 28.75 3.19
C LYS A 63 11.06 29.11 1.76
N ARG A 64 11.10 28.14 0.85
CA ARG A 64 11.37 28.37 -0.58
C ARG A 64 10.24 29.16 -1.24
N GLN A 65 8.99 28.86 -0.90
CA GLN A 65 7.82 29.55 -1.42
C GLN A 65 7.74 31.00 -0.95
N LYS A 66 8.05 31.29 0.33
CA LYS A 66 8.16 32.67 0.83
C LYS A 66 9.24 33.49 0.12
N ARG A 67 10.30 32.83 -0.36
CA ARG A 67 11.42 33.49 -1.05
C ARG A 67 11.22 33.64 -2.55
N ARG A 68 10.42 32.78 -3.18
CA ARG A 68 10.14 32.87 -4.62
C ARG A 68 9.11 33.96 -4.87
N SER A 69 9.31 34.72 -5.94
CA SER A 69 8.30 35.65 -6.44
C SER A 69 7.01 34.86 -6.72
N GLY A 70 5.94 35.21 -6.03
CA GLY A 70 4.62 34.66 -6.30
C GLY A 70 4.12 35.06 -7.69
N LYS A 71 3.00 34.47 -8.12
CA LYS A 71 2.31 34.92 -9.33
C LYS A 71 1.75 36.33 -9.10
N SER A 72 2.54 37.36 -9.41
CA SER A 72 2.06 38.74 -9.40
C SER A 72 1.18 38.95 -10.64
N GLY A 73 -0.12 39.13 -10.42
CA GLY A 73 -1.09 39.36 -11.48
C GLY A 73 -1.01 40.78 -12.04
N ARG A 74 -0.30 40.97 -13.16
CA ARG A 74 -0.75 41.66 -14.39
C ARG A 74 0.35 41.54 -15.45
N PRO A 75 0.24 40.63 -16.43
CA PRO A 75 1.15 40.65 -17.57
C PRO A 75 0.82 41.89 -18.42
N GLY A 76 1.81 42.74 -18.68
CA GLY A 76 1.66 43.88 -19.61
C GLY A 76 1.25 45.21 -18.99
N ARG A 77 1.74 45.56 -17.79
CA ARG A 77 1.99 46.95 -17.41
C ARG A 77 3.48 47.14 -17.29
#